data_AF-A0A0Q4Q530-F1
#
_entry.id   AF-A0A0Q4Q530-F1
#
_cell.length_a   1.000
_cell.length_b   1.000
_cell.length_c   1.000
_cell.angle_alpha   90.00
_cell.angle_beta   90.00
_cell.angle_gamma   90.00
#
_symmetry.space_group_name_H-M   'P 1'
#
loop_
_entity.id
_entity.type
_entity.pdbx_description
1 polymer ?
#
loop_
_entity_poly.entity_id
_entity_poly.type
_entity_poly.pdbx_seq_one_letter_code
_entity_poly.pdbx_strand_id
1 'polypeptide(L)' 'MDSRSRTIIPIIWRTDQEIAMYTDPDEAAYCITRIARYRALAAASIDSGARASHAGIADAYSDRLTSLTRTPVRITPDV' A
#
# COMPACT_ATOMS: atom_id res chain seq x y z
N MET A 1 -5.37 -51.38 -22.00
CA MET A 1 -4.92 -50.11 -22.60
C MET A 1 -6.07 -49.14 -22.50
N ASP A 2 -6.00 -48.22 -21.54
CA ASP A 2 -6.90 -47.06 -21.47
C ASP A 2 -6.09 -45.90 -20.90
N SER A 3 -5.65 -45.02 -21.81
CA SER A 3 -4.84 -43.84 -21.53
C SER A 3 -5.71 -42.78 -20.87
N ARG A 4 -5.73 -42.77 -19.54
CA ARG A 4 -6.26 -41.61 -18.81
C ARG A 4 -5.24 -40.48 -18.89
N SER A 5 -5.47 -39.59 -19.84
CA SER A 5 -4.81 -38.29 -19.98
C SER A 5 -4.72 -37.60 -18.61
N ARG A 6 -3.50 -37.48 -18.09
CA ARG A 6 -3.21 -36.60 -16.96
C ARG A 6 -3.22 -35.19 -17.51
N THR A 7 -4.31 -34.48 -17.33
CA THR A 7 -4.35 -33.03 -17.55
C THR A 7 -3.35 -32.40 -16.57
N ILE A 8 -2.18 -32.04 -17.08
CA ILE A 8 -1.24 -31.18 -16.37
C ILE A 8 -1.89 -29.81 -16.36
N ILE A 9 -2.48 -29.42 -15.23
CA ILE A 9 -2.86 -28.03 -15.00
C ILE A 9 -1.52 -27.28 -14.87
N PRO A 10 -1.18 -26.34 -15.76
CA PRO A 10 -0.05 -25.46 -15.48
C PRO A 10 -0.44 -24.66 -14.24
N ILE A 11 0.18 -24.97 -13.10
CA ILE A 11 0.23 -24.04 -11.98
C ILE A 11 1.03 -22.87 -12.54
N ILE A 12 0.33 -21.85 -13.03
CA ILE A 12 0.94 -20.57 -13.36
C ILE A 12 1.39 -20.01 -12.02
N TRP A 13 2.64 -20.31 -11.69
CA TRP A 13 3.37 -19.64 -10.63
C TRP A 13 3.50 -18.19 -11.08
N ARG A 14 2.55 -17.34 -10.66
CA ARG A 14 2.68 -15.89 -10.79
C ARG A 14 3.77 -15.43 -9.84
N THR A 15 5.03 -15.54 -10.28
CA THR A 15 6.20 -14.89 -9.69
C THR A 15 6.29 -13.42 -10.11
N ASP A 16 5.16 -12.70 -10.12
CA ASP A 16 5.12 -11.29 -10.55
C ASP A 16 4.12 -10.45 -9.75
N GLN A 17 3.68 -10.92 -8.58
CA GLN A 17 3.28 -9.95 -7.55
C GLN A 17 4.54 -9.52 -6.83
N GLU A 18 5.20 -8.53 -7.43
CA GLU A 18 5.91 -7.50 -6.67
C GLU A 18 4.98 -7.14 -5.50
N ILE A 19 5.29 -7.67 -4.32
CA ILE A 19 4.71 -7.16 -3.08
C ILE A 19 5.02 -5.67 -3.16
N ALA A 20 4.00 -4.81 -3.21
CA ALA A 20 4.19 -3.37 -3.20
C ALA A 20 5.05 -3.03 -1.97
N MET A 21 6.35 -2.96 -2.18
CA MET A 21 7.32 -2.86 -1.10
C MET A 21 7.56 -1.37 -0.97
N TYR A 22 7.08 -0.82 0.14
CA TYR A 22 7.33 0.57 0.47
C TYR A 22 8.83 0.84 0.32
N THR A 23 9.18 1.84 -0.50
CA THR A 23 10.59 2.17 -0.73
C THR A 23 11.31 2.56 0.57
N ASP A 24 10.55 2.97 1.59
CA ASP A 24 10.97 3.15 2.97
C ASP A 24 9.85 2.64 3.92
N PRO A 25 10.06 1.49 4.61
CA PRO A 25 9.06 0.93 5.51
C PRO A 25 8.85 1.76 6.78
N ASP A 26 9.86 2.49 7.27
CA ASP A 26 9.75 3.34 8.44
C ASP A 26 8.92 4.59 8.12
N GLU A 27 9.14 5.19 6.95
CA GLU A 27 8.33 6.31 6.48
C GLU A 27 6.87 5.88 6.23
N ALA A 28 6.65 4.67 5.73
CA ALA A 28 5.31 4.12 5.55
C ALA A 28 4.59 3.91 6.89
N ALA A 29 5.26 3.32 7.88
CA ALA A 29 4.71 3.13 9.24
C ALA A 29 4.39 4.48 9.91
N TYR A 30 5.26 5.48 9.71
CA TYR A 30 5.01 6.84 10.16
C TYR A 30 3.75 7.43 9.51
N CYS A 31 3.60 7.33 8.19
CA CYS A 31 2.42 7.83 7.48
C CYS A 31 1.13 7.15 7.97
N ILE A 32 1.12 5.82 8.11
CA ILE A 32 -0.03 5.05 8.61
C ILE A 32 -0.46 5.55 10.01
N THR A 33 0.51 5.73 10.91
CA THR A 33 0.26 6.22 12.27
C THR A 33 -0.34 7.63 12.26
N ARG A 34 0.16 8.52 11.40
CA ARG A 34 -0.33 9.89 11.28
C ARG A 34 -1.75 9.92 10.69
N ILE A 35 -2.03 9.13 9.65
CA ILE A 35 -3.37 9.01 9.07
C ILE A 35 -4.39 8.61 10.14
N ALA A 36 -4.11 7.55 10.90
CA ALA A 36 -5.01 7.07 11.94
C ALA A 36 -5.28 8.16 13.00
N ARG A 37 -4.22 8.83 13.47
CA ARG A 37 -4.33 9.91 14.46
C ARG A 37 -5.18 11.08 13.96
N TYR A 38 -4.90 11.58 12.76
CA TYR A 38 -5.60 12.75 12.22
C TYR A 38 -7.06 12.46 11.86
N ARG A 39 -7.37 11.23 11.39
CA ARG A 39 -8.75 10.79 11.23
C ARG A 39 -9.50 10.73 12.56
N ALA A 40 -8.87 10.22 13.62
CA ALA A 40 -9.47 10.21 14.96
C ALA A 40 -9.73 11.64 15.48
N LEU A 41 -8.78 12.56 15.29
CA LEU A 41 -8.94 13.96 15.65
C LEU A 41 -10.06 14.66 14.86
N ALA A 42 -10.17 14.39 13.55
CA ALA A 42 -11.26 14.90 12.73
C ALA A 42 -12.62 14.40 13.23
N ALA A 43 -12.73 13.11 13.52
CA ALA A 43 -13.97 12.50 14.04
C ALA A 43 -14.37 13.04 15.43
N ALA A 44 -13.39 13.33 16.29
CA ALA A 44 -13.63 13.88 17.62
C ALA A 44 -13.90 15.40 17.63
N SER A 45 -13.53 16.11 16.56
CA SER A 45 -13.66 17.57 16.49
C SER A 45 -15.12 18.00 16.26
N ILE A 46 -15.65 18.82 17.17
CA ILE A 46 -16.94 19.50 17.02
C ILE A 46 -16.84 20.77 16.17
N ASP A 47 -15.66 21.39 16.14
CA ASP A 47 -15.36 22.53 15.29
C ASP A 47 -15.15 22.10 13.83
N SER A 48 -15.90 22.72 12.91
CA SER A 48 -15.89 22.35 11.50
C SER A 48 -14.56 22.69 10.82
N GLY A 49 -13.92 23.80 11.22
CA GLY A 49 -12.61 24.21 10.70
C GLY A 49 -11.50 23.23 11.12
N ALA A 50 -11.46 22.88 12.40
CA ALA A 50 -10.58 21.87 12.95
C ALA A 50 -10.82 20.53 12.26
N ARG A 51 -12.07 20.08 12.12
CA ARG A 51 -12.39 18.83 11.43
C ARG A 51 -11.83 18.79 10.01
N ALA A 52 -12.07 19.85 9.23
CA ALA A 52 -11.55 19.96 7.86
C ALA A 52 -10.02 19.99 7.82
N SER A 53 -9.38 20.71 8.74
CA SER A 53 -7.92 20.75 8.85
C SER A 53 -7.31 19.38 9.15
N HIS A 54 -7.84 18.66 10.16
CA HIS A 54 -7.37 17.32 10.49
C HIS A 54 -7.59 16.33 9.34
N ALA A 55 -8.75 16.39 8.67
CA ALA A 55 -9.03 15.56 7.51
C ALA A 55 -8.02 15.82 6.37
N GLY A 56 -7.77 17.08 6.03
CA GLY A 56 -6.80 17.44 4.98
C GLY A 56 -5.37 17.00 5.30
N ILE A 57 -4.96 17.02 6.58
CA ILE A 57 -3.65 16.49 6.99
C ILE A 57 -3.61 14.97 6.81
N ALA A 58 -4.68 14.24 7.15
CA ALA A 58 -4.75 12.80 6.93
C ALA A 58 -4.69 12.44 5.45
N ASP A 59 -5.32 13.24 4.58
CA ASP A 59 -5.28 13.05 3.13
C ASP A 59 -3.86 13.28 2.58
N ALA A 60 -3.17 14.34 3.03
CA ALA A 60 -1.79 14.59 2.63
C ALA A 60 -0.84 13.42 2.99
N TYR A 61 -1.02 12.78 4.15
CA TYR A 61 -0.26 11.57 4.51
C TYR A 61 -0.69 10.34 3.69
N SER A 62 -1.95 10.25 3.26
CA SER A 62 -2.44 9.17 2.40
C SER A 62 -1.83 9.27 0.99
N ASP A 63 -1.71 10.48 0.46
CA ASP A 63 -1.02 10.75 -0.80
C ASP A 63 0.47 10.43 -0.69
N ARG A 64 1.12 10.81 0.42
CA ARG A 64 2.51 10.45 0.68
C ARG A 64 2.72 8.94 0.74
N LEU A 65 1.86 8.22 1.49
CA LEU A 65 1.92 6.76 1.58
C LEU A 65 1.76 6.10 0.21
N THR A 66 0.82 6.60 -0.61
CA THR A 66 0.62 6.13 -1.98
C THR A 66 1.85 6.40 -2.85
N SER A 67 2.50 7.55 -2.70
CA SER A 67 3.75 7.85 -3.39
C SER A 67 4.87 6.86 -3.04
N LEU A 68 4.97 6.42 -1.78
CA LEU A 68 5.96 5.44 -1.34
C LEU A 68 5.75 4.05 -1.95
N THR A 69 4.51 3.71 -2.32
CA THR A 69 4.18 2.46 -3.03
C THR A 69 4.33 2.52 -4.54
N ARG A 70 4.34 3.73 -5.11
CA ARG A 70 4.38 3.93 -6.58
C ARG A 70 5.78 4.13 -7.13
N THR A 71 6.80 4.28 -6.29
CA THR A 71 8.18 4.32 -6.76
C THR A 71 8.55 2.92 -7.25
N PRO A 72 8.72 2.71 -8.57
CA PRO A 72 9.14 1.41 -9.08
C PRO A 72 10.54 1.13 -8.54
N VAL A 73 10.69 0.06 -7.77
CA VAL A 73 12.01 -0.48 -7.49
C VAL A 73 12.53 -0.97 -8.84
N ARG A 74 13.51 -0.28 -9.43
CA ARG A 74 14.28 -0.87 -10.52
C ARG A 74 15.02 -2.06 -9.92
N ILE A 75 14.41 -3.24 -10.01
CA ILE A 75 15.13 -4.49 -9.87
C ILE A 75 15.99 -4.57 -11.14
N THR A 76 17.20 -4.01 -11.08
CA THR A 76 18.25 -4.40 -12.02
C THR A 76 18.61 -5.84 -11.67
N PRO A 77 18.28 -6.84 -12.51
CA PRO A 77 18.92 -8.13 -12.35
C PRO A 77 20.43 -7.89 -12.50
N ASP A 78 21.17 -8.18 -11.44
CA ASP A 78 22.61 -8.33 -11.54
C ASP A 78 22.84 -9.65 -12.30
N VAL A 79 23.50 -9.53 -13.46
CA VAL A 79 23.89 -10.54 -14.48
C VAL A 79 22.81 -11.27 -15.28
#